data_AF-A0A5C2RTX8-F1
#
_entry.id   AF-A0A5C2RTX8-F1
#
_cell.length_a   1.000
_cell.length_b   1.000
_cell.length_c   1.000
_cell.angle_alpha   90.00
_cell.angle_beta   90.00
_cell.angle_gamma   90.00
#
_symmetry.space_group_name_H-M   'P 1'
#
loop_
_entity.id
_entity.type
_entity.pdbx_description
1 polymer ?
#
loop_
_entity_poly.entity_id
_entity_poly.type
_entity_poly.pdbx_seq_one_letter_code
_entity_poly.pdbx_strand_id
1 'polypeptide(L)'
;MDTWKLPLDVLLHIISLARIKTKSRMVKTCRILHREGGKTLLRSCGVLLCTRNQIVSFLFFMRADPPGRFPSLRSFHLRAAEGLPMESEILLAGFFTELAERHSGLRTLRIHGYNLTGECSNDELARAVSRLRSITDLKLDFVSHSAWSIMRTAMLSRLVKADISVQDPVPFPESRTLVDIDLTHLLEGSCDTLQSFSFVGSHLNRIVTSRGPVYHRLQTLYHKAGEWLPEISHYITAFPALKSLSVAQEDSFLYAEGYASLRDVNQHYQHAHGSWPSLDYFWGTTQHLHALSLTCHVAHILLDDIDEEVHAEMLGAVLDDVRPVRVELASYALSNFRDLDWTGALCAQREPPMQFLKITMRLMGNEDDTLGEAIDAICAALASTSLRAFQLDIQCVGRPLMSYGRIEVMDLQTTAQSFQDACPSLEAVLIESDYFPDEKHRKARIGSASRCRRLLGPNGRV
;
A
#
# COMPACT_ATOMS: atom_id res chain seq x y z
N MET A 1 14.80 -56.62 25.53
CA MET A 1 14.10 -55.33 25.72
C MET A 1 14.10 -54.62 24.39
N ASP A 2 12.98 -54.66 23.68
CA ASP A 2 12.85 -53.96 22.40
C ASP A 2 12.84 -52.45 22.65
N THR A 3 13.85 -51.77 22.12
CA THR A 3 13.96 -50.31 22.23
C THR A 3 12.95 -49.68 21.27
N TRP A 4 11.94 -49.03 21.82
CA TRP A 4 10.98 -48.27 21.03
C TRP A 4 11.71 -47.11 20.36
N LYS A 5 11.91 -47.20 19.04
CA LYS A 5 12.54 -46.15 18.25
C LYS A 5 11.44 -45.28 17.64
N LEU A 6 11.41 -44.01 18.02
CA LEU A 6 10.53 -43.04 17.39
C LEU A 6 10.97 -42.83 15.92
N PRO A 7 10.08 -43.01 14.93
CA PRO A 7 10.40 -42.75 13.53
C PRO A 7 10.88 -41.31 13.29
N LEU A 8 11.84 -41.13 12.37
CA LEU A 8 12.48 -39.83 12.12
C LEU A 8 11.50 -38.77 11.60
N ASP A 9 10.57 -39.16 10.74
CA ASP A 9 9.48 -38.33 10.22
C ASP A 9 8.57 -37.81 11.34
N VAL A 10 8.20 -38.66 12.30
CA VAL A 10 7.43 -38.25 13.50
C VAL A 10 8.23 -37.23 14.31
N LEU A 11 9.53 -37.45 14.49
CA LEU A 11 10.39 -36.51 15.20
C LEU A 11 10.54 -35.17 14.46
N LEU A 12 10.66 -35.18 13.13
CA LEU A 12 10.69 -33.97 12.30
C LEU A 12 9.34 -33.23 12.33
N HIS A 13 8.23 -33.96 12.39
CA HIS A 13 6.90 -33.38 12.58
C HIS A 13 6.78 -32.69 13.94
N ILE A 14 7.22 -33.33 15.03
CA ILE A 14 7.28 -32.71 16.37
C ILE A 14 8.15 -31.45 16.34
N ILE A 15 9.33 -31.50 15.69
CA ILE A 15 10.19 -30.32 15.50
C ILE A 15 9.45 -29.23 14.73
N SER A 16 8.67 -29.56 13.71
CA SER A 16 7.94 -28.55 12.92
C SER A 16 6.91 -27.76 13.75
N LEU A 17 6.34 -28.38 14.79
CA LEU A 17 5.37 -27.78 15.69
C LEU A 17 6.00 -26.98 16.85
N ALA A 18 7.27 -27.24 17.17
CA ALA A 18 7.94 -26.58 18.29
C ALA A 18 8.27 -25.09 17.99
N ARG A 19 8.48 -24.28 19.04
CA ARG A 19 8.97 -22.90 18.88
C ARG A 19 10.38 -22.87 18.28
N ILE A 20 10.74 -21.85 17.50
CA ILE A 20 12.03 -21.76 16.77
C ILE A 20 13.26 -22.00 17.66
N LYS A 21 13.27 -21.48 18.90
CA LYS A 21 14.34 -21.71 19.88
C LYS A 21 14.47 -23.19 20.25
N THR A 22 13.34 -23.88 20.45
CA THR A 22 13.30 -25.31 20.74
C THR A 22 13.74 -26.12 19.51
N LYS A 23 13.24 -25.77 18.31
CA LYS A 23 13.68 -26.40 17.06
C LYS A 23 15.20 -26.35 16.93
N SER A 24 15.79 -25.16 17.12
CA SER A 24 17.23 -24.93 17.06
C SER A 24 18.03 -25.81 18.03
N ARG A 25 17.55 -25.99 19.27
CA ARG A 25 18.18 -26.89 20.25
C ARG A 25 18.06 -28.35 19.81
N MET A 26 16.88 -28.78 19.37
CA MET A 26 16.63 -30.16 18.93
C MET A 26 17.50 -30.55 17.74
N VAL A 27 17.62 -29.68 16.72
CA VAL A 27 18.46 -29.96 15.54
C VAL A 27 19.96 -30.03 15.87
N LYS A 28 20.40 -29.51 17.01
CA LYS A 28 21.81 -29.58 17.43
C LYS A 28 22.16 -30.86 18.22
N THR A 29 21.18 -31.68 18.59
CA THR A 29 21.41 -32.84 19.46
C THR A 29 22.14 -34.00 18.78
N CYS A 30 21.90 -34.24 17.49
CA CYS A 30 22.56 -35.31 16.74
C CYS A 30 22.74 -34.96 15.26
N ARG A 31 23.65 -35.67 14.57
CA ARG A 31 24.00 -35.39 13.16
C ARG A 31 22.81 -35.52 12.21
N ILE A 32 21.95 -36.52 12.42
CA ILE A 32 20.76 -36.75 11.57
C ILE A 32 19.78 -35.59 11.69
N LEU A 33 19.46 -35.18 12.93
CA LEU A 33 18.57 -34.04 13.17
C LEU A 33 19.18 -32.71 12.71
N HIS A 34 20.50 -32.56 12.81
CA HIS A 34 21.18 -31.39 12.27
C HIS A 34 21.04 -31.29 10.75
N ARG A 35 21.10 -32.43 10.07
CA ARG A 35 20.94 -32.50 8.61
C ARG A 35 19.48 -32.34 8.20
N GLU A 36 18.61 -33.25 8.60
CA GLU A 36 17.20 -33.29 8.15
C GLU A 36 16.35 -32.19 8.83
N GLY A 37 16.56 -31.96 10.12
CA GLY A 37 15.90 -30.88 10.84
C GLY A 37 16.30 -29.51 10.31
N GLY A 38 17.55 -29.34 9.86
CA GLY A 38 18.00 -28.14 9.16
C GLY A 38 17.20 -27.87 7.87
N LYS A 39 16.94 -28.91 7.06
CA LYS A 39 16.09 -28.80 5.86
C LYS A 39 14.65 -28.47 6.22
N THR A 40 14.08 -29.13 7.22
CA THR A 40 12.71 -28.87 7.70
C THR A 40 12.56 -27.44 8.20
N LEU A 41 13.58 -26.90 8.89
CA LEU A 41 13.60 -25.50 9.32
C LEU A 41 13.54 -24.54 8.13
N LEU A 42 14.37 -24.74 7.11
CA LEU A 42 14.40 -23.89 5.91
C LEU A 42 13.09 -23.93 5.10
N ARG A 43 12.38 -25.07 5.13
CA ARG A 43 11.10 -25.25 4.42
C ARG A 43 9.92 -24.65 5.16
N SER A 44 9.92 -24.76 6.49
CA SER A 44 8.77 -24.40 7.33
C SER A 44 8.89 -23.02 7.96
N CYS A 45 10.07 -22.41 7.98
CA CYS A 45 10.31 -21.13 8.61
C CYS A 45 10.99 -20.18 7.62
N GLY A 46 10.50 -18.95 7.55
CA GLY A 46 11.25 -17.88 6.89
C GLY A 46 12.54 -17.58 7.64
N VAL A 47 13.63 -17.45 6.90
CA VAL A 47 14.93 -17.04 7.45
C VAL A 47 14.90 -15.52 7.57
N LEU A 48 15.11 -14.98 8.77
CA LEU A 48 15.28 -13.55 9.01
C LEU A 48 16.70 -13.28 9.51
N LEU A 49 17.43 -12.43 8.79
CA LEU A 49 18.77 -11.99 9.14
C LEU A 49 18.78 -10.48 9.35
N CYS A 50 19.33 -10.04 10.47
CA CYS A 50 19.42 -8.63 10.84
C CYS A 50 20.85 -8.12 11.03
N THR A 51 21.82 -9.01 11.22
CA THR A 51 23.20 -8.61 11.53
C THR A 51 24.21 -9.34 10.65
N ARG A 52 25.40 -8.75 10.48
CA ARG A 52 26.54 -9.38 9.79
C ARG A 52 26.85 -10.77 10.33
N ASN A 53 26.91 -10.93 11.65
CA ASN A 53 27.20 -12.23 12.27
C ASN A 53 26.14 -13.29 11.93
N GLN A 54 24.88 -12.89 11.83
CA GLN A 54 23.81 -13.79 11.40
C GLN A 54 23.95 -14.16 9.93
N ILE A 55 24.29 -13.22 9.04
CA ILE A 55 24.59 -13.49 7.64
C ILE A 55 25.71 -14.51 7.53
N VAL A 56 26.87 -14.23 8.12
CA VAL A 56 28.03 -15.13 8.05
C VAL A 56 27.70 -16.52 8.60
N SER A 57 27.05 -16.60 9.78
CA SER A 57 26.64 -17.87 10.38
C SER A 57 25.65 -18.64 9.51
N PHE A 58 24.71 -17.93 8.87
CA PHE A 58 23.74 -18.53 7.96
C PHE A 58 24.40 -19.05 6.68
N LEU A 59 25.36 -18.33 6.11
CA LEU A 59 26.11 -18.78 4.94
C LEU A 59 26.91 -20.05 5.25
N PHE A 60 27.59 -20.12 6.40
CA PHE A 60 28.25 -21.34 6.85
C PHE A 60 27.27 -22.49 7.06
N PHE A 61 26.09 -22.20 7.62
CA PHE A 61 25.03 -23.18 7.74
C PHE A 61 24.59 -23.68 6.35
N MET A 62 24.31 -22.82 5.38
CA MET A 62 23.89 -23.26 4.04
C MET A 62 24.98 -24.11 3.34
N ARG A 63 26.24 -23.71 3.48
CA ARG A 63 27.39 -24.39 2.84
C ARG A 63 27.81 -25.71 3.49
N ALA A 64 27.35 -26.01 4.71
CA ALA A 64 27.69 -27.27 5.37
C ALA A 64 26.90 -28.50 4.86
N ASP A 65 25.79 -28.32 4.12
CA ASP A 65 25.12 -29.39 3.37
C ASP A 65 24.42 -28.80 2.13
N PRO A 66 25.19 -28.34 1.11
CA PRO A 66 24.63 -27.57 0.01
C PRO A 66 23.52 -28.30 -0.78
N PRO A 67 23.68 -29.59 -1.16
CA PRO A 67 22.64 -30.32 -1.89
C PRO A 67 21.33 -30.44 -1.11
N GLY A 68 21.39 -30.50 0.22
CA GLY A 68 20.21 -30.60 1.07
C GLY A 68 19.55 -29.25 1.39
N ARG A 69 20.37 -28.23 1.66
CA ARG A 69 19.91 -26.97 2.26
C ARG A 69 19.44 -25.95 1.22
N PHE A 70 20.15 -25.79 0.10
CA PHE A 70 19.77 -24.80 -0.93
C PHE A 70 18.37 -25.04 -1.54
N PRO A 71 18.00 -26.27 -1.93
CA PRO A 71 16.64 -26.55 -2.44
C PRO A 71 15.55 -26.41 -1.36
N SER A 72 15.95 -26.44 -0.09
CA SER A 72 15.03 -26.39 1.05
C SER A 72 14.71 -24.96 1.50
N LEU A 73 15.49 -23.96 1.12
CA LEU A 73 15.23 -22.56 1.44
C LEU A 73 14.01 -22.04 0.66
N ARG A 74 12.95 -21.63 1.36
CA ARG A 74 11.70 -21.12 0.74
C ARG A 74 11.50 -19.62 0.87
N SER A 75 11.92 -19.04 1.98
CA SER A 75 11.70 -17.62 2.29
C SER A 75 12.92 -17.04 2.97
N PHE A 76 13.43 -15.93 2.43
CA PHE A 76 14.62 -15.23 2.92
C PHE A 76 14.32 -13.75 3.10
N HIS A 77 14.43 -13.29 4.34
CA HIS A 77 14.20 -11.92 4.77
C HIS A 77 15.48 -11.36 5.35
N LEU A 78 15.83 -10.17 4.91
CA LEU A 78 17.05 -9.49 5.28
C LEU A 78 16.66 -8.07 5.73
N ARG A 79 16.99 -7.71 6.96
CA ARG A 79 16.64 -6.42 7.59
C ARG A 79 17.86 -5.82 8.29
N ALA A 80 18.63 -4.99 7.62
CA ALA A 80 19.70 -4.23 8.28
C ALA A 80 19.12 -2.94 8.86
N ALA A 81 19.39 -2.67 10.14
CA ALA A 81 18.97 -1.41 10.76
C ALA A 81 20.00 -0.28 10.52
N GLU A 82 21.28 -0.62 10.43
CA GLU A 82 22.40 0.35 10.44
C GLU A 82 23.23 0.29 9.14
N GLY A 83 22.62 -0.13 8.03
CA GLY A 83 23.34 -0.50 6.81
C GLY A 83 24.15 -1.80 6.98
N LEU A 84 24.68 -2.33 5.88
CA LEU A 84 25.63 -3.44 5.93
C LEU A 84 27.02 -2.95 5.53
N PRO A 85 28.09 -3.45 6.16
CA PRO A 85 29.42 -3.28 5.62
C PRO A 85 29.51 -3.90 4.21
N MET A 86 30.27 -3.26 3.32
CA MET A 86 30.46 -3.68 1.93
C MET A 86 30.80 -5.18 1.79
N GLU A 87 31.58 -5.75 2.71
CA GLU A 87 31.94 -7.17 2.66
C GLU A 87 30.72 -8.08 2.83
N SER A 88 29.72 -7.63 3.58
CA SER A 88 28.47 -8.40 3.77
C SER A 88 27.63 -8.41 2.49
N GLU A 89 27.67 -7.33 1.72
CA GLU A 89 26.96 -7.22 0.45
C GLU A 89 27.59 -8.13 -0.61
N ILE A 90 28.92 -8.15 -0.72
CA ILE A 90 29.67 -9.08 -1.58
C ILE A 90 29.35 -10.54 -1.19
N LEU A 91 29.31 -10.84 0.10
CA LEU A 91 28.93 -12.18 0.59
C LEU A 91 27.49 -12.56 0.21
N LEU A 92 26.55 -11.60 0.24
CA LEU A 92 25.17 -11.82 -0.17
C LEU A 92 25.04 -12.00 -1.68
N ALA A 93 25.74 -11.19 -2.49
CA ALA A 93 25.75 -11.33 -3.94
C ALA A 93 26.29 -12.72 -4.35
N GLY A 94 27.39 -13.17 -3.73
CA GLY A 94 27.92 -14.52 -3.91
C GLY A 94 26.91 -15.60 -3.49
N PHE A 95 26.22 -15.41 -2.37
CA PHE A 95 25.19 -16.34 -1.90
C PHE A 95 23.99 -16.45 -2.85
N PHE A 96 23.48 -15.32 -3.37
CA PHE A 96 22.38 -15.33 -4.33
C PHE A 96 22.80 -15.94 -5.68
N THR A 97 24.06 -15.76 -6.08
CA THR A 97 24.63 -16.46 -7.23
C THR A 97 24.61 -17.98 -7.01
N GLU A 98 25.06 -18.46 -5.84
CA GLU A 98 24.96 -19.89 -5.50
C GLU A 98 23.51 -20.40 -5.46
N LEU A 99 22.56 -19.58 -4.97
CA LEU A 99 21.13 -19.91 -4.97
C LEU A 99 20.57 -20.05 -6.39
N ALA A 100 21.02 -19.22 -7.33
CA ALA A 100 20.62 -19.28 -8.73
C ALA A 100 21.18 -20.54 -9.42
N GLU A 101 22.48 -20.81 -9.25
CA GLU A 101 23.17 -21.97 -9.84
C GLU A 101 22.65 -23.30 -9.32
N ARG A 102 22.30 -23.37 -8.04
CA ARG A 102 21.82 -24.60 -7.38
C ARG A 102 20.31 -24.80 -7.49
N HIS A 103 19.63 -23.99 -8.32
CA HIS A 103 18.18 -24.03 -8.50
C HIS A 103 17.42 -24.01 -7.17
N SER A 104 17.73 -23.03 -6.33
CA SER A 104 17.15 -22.93 -5.00
C SER A 104 15.62 -22.93 -5.03
N GLY A 105 15.04 -23.39 -3.93
CA GLY A 105 13.61 -23.42 -3.73
C GLY A 105 12.98 -22.08 -3.36
N LEU A 106 13.72 -20.97 -3.44
CA LEU A 106 13.40 -19.68 -2.85
C LEU A 106 12.21 -19.04 -3.56
N ARG A 107 11.08 -18.89 -2.86
CA ARG A 107 9.84 -18.30 -3.38
C ARG A 107 9.66 -16.86 -2.94
N THR A 108 10.07 -16.54 -1.72
CA THR A 108 9.89 -15.23 -1.12
C THR A 108 11.23 -14.60 -0.78
N LEU A 109 11.51 -13.44 -1.34
CA LEU A 109 12.69 -12.64 -1.04
C LEU A 109 12.24 -11.27 -0.52
N ARG A 110 12.70 -10.89 0.68
CA ARG A 110 12.47 -9.56 1.24
C ARG A 110 13.78 -8.94 1.70
N ILE A 111 14.08 -7.75 1.23
CA ILE A 111 15.29 -7.01 1.56
C ILE A 111 14.86 -5.61 2.02
N HIS A 112 15.05 -5.30 3.31
CA HIS A 112 14.61 -4.08 3.97
C HIS A 112 15.79 -3.28 4.53
N GLY A 113 15.74 -1.94 4.44
CA GLY A 113 16.59 -1.04 5.24
C GLY A 113 18.03 -0.90 4.74
N TYR A 114 18.20 -0.79 3.43
CA TYR A 114 19.52 -0.80 2.79
C TYR A 114 19.89 0.56 2.23
N ASN A 115 20.46 1.45 3.07
CA ASN A 115 21.31 2.52 2.56
C ASN A 115 22.65 1.88 2.16
N LEU A 116 22.69 1.25 0.99
CA LEU A 116 23.92 0.69 0.48
C LEU A 116 24.83 1.87 0.14
N THR A 117 25.90 2.03 0.90
CA THR A 117 26.78 3.20 0.80
C THR A 117 27.65 3.17 -0.47
N GLY A 118 27.63 2.07 -1.24
CA GLY A 118 28.41 1.91 -2.47
C GLY A 118 27.57 1.43 -3.66
N GLU A 119 27.44 2.27 -4.69
CA GLU A 119 26.67 1.99 -5.92
C GLU A 119 27.04 0.67 -6.61
N CYS A 120 28.35 0.34 -6.68
CA CYS A 120 28.83 -0.86 -7.39
C CYS A 120 28.34 -2.18 -6.78
N SER A 121 28.20 -2.22 -5.46
CA SER A 121 27.80 -3.43 -4.73
C SER A 121 26.31 -3.74 -4.95
N ASN A 122 25.50 -2.70 -5.11
CA ASN A 122 24.06 -2.79 -5.39
C ASN A 122 23.83 -3.49 -6.71
N ASP A 123 24.63 -3.14 -7.71
CA ASP A 123 24.51 -3.72 -9.04
C ASP A 123 24.88 -5.21 -9.06
N GLU A 124 25.92 -5.62 -8.31
CA GLU A 124 26.27 -7.03 -8.16
C GLU A 124 25.15 -7.83 -7.47
N LEU A 125 24.60 -7.28 -6.38
CA LEU A 125 23.49 -7.90 -5.68
C LEU A 125 22.25 -7.99 -6.57
N ALA A 126 21.91 -6.92 -7.29
CA ALA A 126 20.81 -6.89 -8.26
C ALA A 126 21.00 -7.90 -9.39
N ARG A 127 22.21 -8.03 -9.94
CA ARG A 127 22.56 -9.07 -10.93
C ARG A 127 22.43 -10.48 -10.36
N ALA A 128 22.81 -10.69 -9.10
CA ALA A 128 22.68 -12.00 -8.47
C ALA A 128 21.21 -12.36 -8.19
N VAL A 129 20.41 -11.41 -7.68
CA VAL A 129 18.98 -11.58 -7.40
C VAL A 129 18.19 -11.81 -8.69
N SER A 130 18.48 -11.06 -9.75
CA SER A 130 17.79 -11.19 -11.04
C SER A 130 17.96 -12.57 -11.70
N ARG A 131 19.05 -13.28 -11.41
CA ARG A 131 19.28 -14.65 -11.89
C ARG A 131 18.44 -15.72 -11.21
N LEU A 132 17.80 -15.40 -10.09
CA LEU A 132 16.92 -16.33 -9.39
C LEU A 132 15.67 -16.58 -10.26
N ARG A 133 15.25 -17.84 -10.37
CA ARG A 133 14.13 -18.26 -11.24
C ARG A 133 12.88 -18.67 -10.47
N SER A 134 13.02 -18.93 -9.17
CA SER A 134 11.99 -19.52 -8.32
C SER A 134 11.21 -18.50 -7.49
N ILE A 135 11.61 -17.22 -7.52
CA ILE A 135 10.94 -16.18 -6.73
C ILE A 135 9.57 -15.91 -7.33
N THR A 136 8.56 -15.89 -6.48
CA THR A 136 7.19 -15.49 -6.78
C THR A 136 6.79 -14.21 -6.04
N ASP A 137 7.42 -13.95 -4.89
CA ASP A 137 7.11 -12.82 -4.02
C ASP A 137 8.39 -12.05 -3.72
N LEU A 138 8.51 -10.86 -4.31
CA LEU A 138 9.68 -9.99 -4.16
C LEU A 138 9.29 -8.73 -3.38
N LYS A 139 10.06 -8.40 -2.34
CA LYS A 139 10.01 -7.09 -1.69
C LYS A 139 11.41 -6.52 -1.54
N LEU A 140 11.63 -5.33 -2.09
CA LEU A 140 12.91 -4.64 -2.04
C LEU A 140 12.64 -3.20 -1.61
N ASP A 141 13.20 -2.81 -0.47
CA ASP A 141 13.17 -1.43 -0.02
C ASP A 141 14.51 -0.76 -0.31
N PHE A 142 14.47 0.51 -0.75
CA PHE A 142 15.64 1.36 -0.96
C PHE A 142 16.62 0.86 -2.03
N VAL A 143 16.11 0.46 -3.19
CA VAL A 143 16.94 0.07 -4.34
C VAL A 143 17.48 1.33 -5.02
N SER A 144 18.77 1.34 -5.39
CA SER A 144 19.31 2.42 -6.23
C SER A 144 18.73 2.35 -7.65
N HIS A 145 18.70 3.47 -8.36
CA HIS A 145 18.25 3.52 -9.76
C HIS A 145 19.00 2.52 -10.67
N SER A 146 20.31 2.37 -10.48
CA SER A 146 21.15 1.43 -11.24
C SER A 146 20.74 -0.03 -11.00
N ALA A 147 20.62 -0.43 -9.73
CA ALA A 147 20.21 -1.77 -9.32
C ALA A 147 18.81 -2.08 -9.82
N TRP A 148 17.90 -1.11 -9.75
CA TRP A 148 16.55 -1.26 -10.28
C TRP A 148 16.55 -1.50 -11.80
N SER A 149 17.31 -0.70 -12.57
CA SER A 149 17.42 -0.87 -14.02
C SER A 149 17.95 -2.25 -14.42
N ILE A 150 18.93 -2.77 -13.68
CA ILE A 150 19.45 -4.13 -13.86
C ILE A 150 18.34 -5.15 -13.58
N MET A 151 17.62 -5.02 -12.46
CA MET A 151 16.57 -5.97 -12.11
C MET A 151 15.46 -5.98 -13.16
N ARG A 152 15.00 -4.81 -13.60
CA ARG A 152 13.99 -4.67 -14.65
C ARG A 152 14.33 -5.45 -15.91
N THR A 153 15.60 -5.39 -16.34
CA THR A 153 16.04 -5.98 -17.61
C THR A 153 16.51 -7.43 -17.49
N ALA A 154 16.98 -7.85 -16.32
CA ALA A 154 17.62 -9.16 -16.14
C ALA A 154 16.79 -10.15 -15.30
N MET A 155 15.65 -9.76 -14.72
CA MET A 155 14.87 -10.64 -13.83
C MET A 155 14.36 -11.88 -14.58
N LEU A 156 14.81 -13.05 -14.13
CA LEU A 156 14.42 -14.35 -14.70
C LEU A 156 13.25 -15.01 -13.97
N SER A 157 12.86 -14.47 -12.81
CA SER A 157 11.73 -14.95 -12.02
C SER A 157 10.40 -14.54 -12.63
N ARG A 158 9.41 -15.42 -12.50
CA ARG A 158 8.01 -15.15 -12.84
C ARG A 158 7.27 -14.69 -11.58
N LEU A 159 7.37 -13.39 -11.31
CA LEU A 159 6.82 -12.79 -10.10
C LEU A 159 5.29 -12.81 -10.14
N VAL A 160 4.71 -13.11 -8.98
CA VAL A 160 3.27 -13.00 -8.70
C VAL A 160 3.01 -11.73 -7.90
N LYS A 161 3.93 -11.38 -6.98
CA LYS A 161 3.89 -10.16 -6.20
C LYS A 161 5.24 -9.47 -6.22
N ALA A 162 5.23 -8.17 -6.41
CA ALA A 162 6.43 -7.34 -6.32
C ALA A 162 6.13 -6.04 -5.58
N ASP A 163 6.99 -5.70 -4.63
CA ASP A 163 6.95 -4.47 -3.85
C ASP A 163 8.34 -3.85 -3.89
N ILE A 164 8.47 -2.71 -4.54
CA ILE A 164 9.76 -2.13 -4.90
C ILE A 164 9.76 -0.67 -4.49
N SER A 165 10.70 -0.29 -3.63
CA SER A 165 10.93 1.10 -3.27
C SER A 165 12.31 1.53 -3.74
N VAL A 166 12.37 2.65 -4.45
CA VAL A 166 13.59 3.29 -4.96
C VAL A 166 13.90 4.48 -4.06
N GLN A 167 15.15 4.58 -3.62
CA GLN A 167 15.59 5.65 -2.71
C GLN A 167 15.98 6.90 -3.48
N ASP A 168 15.77 8.05 -2.86
CA ASP A 168 16.37 9.30 -3.30
C ASP A 168 17.91 9.26 -3.23
N PRO A 169 18.61 9.81 -4.23
CA PRO A 169 20.05 9.99 -4.13
C PRO A 169 20.38 10.90 -2.95
N VAL A 170 21.33 10.49 -2.12
CA VAL A 170 21.89 11.31 -1.03
C VAL A 170 23.37 11.58 -1.35
N PRO A 171 23.83 12.85 -1.40
CA PRO A 171 23.05 14.08 -1.22
C PRO A 171 22.09 14.35 -2.38
N PHE A 172 21.02 15.10 -2.11
CA PHE A 172 20.08 15.54 -3.14
C PHE A 172 20.82 16.38 -4.19
N PRO A 173 20.70 16.07 -5.49
CA PRO A 173 21.33 16.85 -6.54
C PRO A 173 20.74 18.27 -6.56
N GLU A 174 21.60 19.28 -6.76
CA GLU A 174 21.16 20.67 -6.90
C GLU A 174 20.23 20.85 -8.12
N SER A 175 20.43 20.05 -9.18
CA SER A 175 19.55 19.99 -10.33
C SER A 175 18.48 18.90 -10.14
N ARG A 176 17.21 19.31 -10.02
CA ARG A 176 16.03 18.42 -10.00
C ARG A 176 15.72 17.84 -11.38
N THR A 177 16.66 17.13 -11.99
CA THR A 177 16.38 16.40 -13.24
C THR A 177 15.46 15.23 -12.91
N LEU A 178 14.21 15.31 -13.34
CA LEU A 178 13.27 14.21 -13.19
C LEU A 178 13.70 13.01 -14.04
N VAL A 179 13.59 11.82 -13.45
CA VAL A 179 13.86 10.54 -14.09
C VAL A 179 12.54 9.89 -14.43
N ASP A 180 12.31 9.66 -15.71
CA ASP A 180 11.12 8.98 -16.20
C ASP A 180 11.18 7.48 -15.86
N ILE A 181 10.14 7.01 -15.20
CA ILE A 181 9.94 5.60 -14.89
C ILE A 181 8.67 5.15 -15.59
N ASP A 182 8.84 4.30 -16.60
CA ASP A 182 7.72 3.72 -17.34
C ASP A 182 7.11 2.54 -16.57
N LEU A 183 5.95 2.78 -15.96
CA LEU A 183 5.25 1.81 -15.12
C LEU A 183 4.87 0.52 -15.88
N THR A 184 4.64 0.63 -17.20
CA THR A 184 4.22 -0.52 -18.03
C THR A 184 5.38 -1.47 -18.35
N HIS A 185 6.62 -1.01 -18.24
CA HIS A 185 7.82 -1.79 -18.57
C HIS A 185 8.63 -2.23 -17.35
N LEU A 186 8.10 -2.08 -16.13
CA LEU A 186 8.89 -2.35 -14.92
C LEU A 186 9.18 -3.83 -14.66
N LEU A 187 8.28 -4.74 -15.03
CA LEU A 187 8.42 -6.17 -14.78
C LEU A 187 7.93 -7.00 -15.97
N GLU A 188 8.37 -6.63 -17.17
CA GLU A 188 7.93 -7.26 -18.43
C GLU A 188 8.07 -8.80 -18.40
N GLY A 189 9.18 -9.32 -17.85
CA GLY A 189 9.39 -10.77 -17.73
C GLY A 189 8.37 -11.51 -16.85
N SER A 190 7.52 -10.78 -16.11
CA SER A 190 6.47 -11.30 -15.24
C SER A 190 5.06 -10.92 -15.69
N CYS A 191 4.87 -10.40 -16.91
CA CYS A 191 3.56 -9.95 -17.41
C CYS A 191 2.45 -11.02 -17.31
N ASP A 192 2.77 -12.28 -17.59
CA ASP A 192 1.80 -13.39 -17.53
C ASP A 192 1.46 -13.87 -16.12
N THR A 193 2.25 -13.48 -15.10
CA THR A 193 2.15 -14.05 -13.74
C THR A 193 1.86 -13.01 -12.66
N LEU A 194 2.21 -11.75 -12.88
CA LEU A 194 2.11 -10.70 -11.88
C LEU A 194 0.64 -10.42 -11.55
N GLN A 195 0.31 -10.42 -10.26
CA GLN A 195 -1.04 -10.20 -9.73
C GLN A 195 -1.11 -8.94 -8.87
N SER A 196 -0.02 -8.61 -8.18
CA SER A 196 0.05 -7.42 -7.33
C SER A 196 1.41 -6.75 -7.49
N PHE A 197 1.37 -5.45 -7.72
CA PHE A 197 2.57 -4.64 -7.89
C PHE A 197 2.48 -3.34 -7.08
N SER A 198 3.54 -3.06 -6.34
CA SER A 198 3.73 -1.87 -5.52
C SER A 198 5.06 -1.22 -5.93
N PHE A 199 5.01 0.05 -6.31
CA PHE A 199 6.19 0.83 -6.68
C PHE A 199 6.25 2.13 -5.89
N VAL A 200 7.28 2.34 -5.08
CA VAL A 200 7.52 3.59 -4.36
C VAL A 200 8.79 4.21 -4.92
N GLY A 201 8.62 5.14 -5.86
CA GLY A 201 9.70 5.94 -6.41
C GLY A 201 10.20 7.03 -5.46
N SER A 202 11.30 7.62 -5.90
CA SER A 202 11.93 8.82 -5.39
C SER A 202 11.13 10.09 -5.77
N HIS A 203 11.31 11.21 -5.06
CA HIS A 203 10.70 12.51 -5.43
C HIS A 203 11.22 13.04 -6.79
N LEU A 204 12.36 12.52 -7.26
CA LEU A 204 12.90 12.81 -8.59
C LEU A 204 12.27 11.93 -9.67
N ASN A 205 11.40 10.99 -9.32
CA ASN A 205 10.80 10.10 -10.30
C ASN A 205 9.51 10.68 -10.84
N ARG A 206 9.44 10.73 -12.17
CA ARG A 206 8.21 10.98 -12.90
C ARG A 206 7.69 9.66 -13.43
N ILE A 207 6.49 9.27 -13.02
CA ILE A 207 5.83 8.07 -13.54
C ILE A 207 5.25 8.43 -14.90
N VAL A 208 5.78 7.78 -15.93
CA VAL A 208 5.27 7.83 -17.28
C VAL A 208 4.69 6.47 -17.66
N THR A 209 3.98 6.43 -18.77
CA THR A 209 3.52 5.18 -19.37
C THR A 209 3.75 5.23 -20.86
N SER A 210 4.04 4.08 -21.46
CA SER A 210 4.07 3.93 -22.90
C SER A 210 3.39 2.62 -23.30
N ARG A 211 3.37 2.35 -24.60
CA ARG A 211 2.89 1.06 -25.11
C ARG A 211 3.83 -0.05 -24.64
N GLY A 212 3.33 -0.92 -23.78
CA GLY A 212 4.09 -1.98 -23.14
C GLY A 212 3.47 -3.37 -23.23
N PRO A 213 4.06 -4.35 -22.53
CA PRO A 213 3.48 -5.68 -22.37
C PRO A 213 2.12 -5.63 -21.66
N VAL A 214 1.29 -6.64 -21.90
CA VAL A 214 -0.03 -6.77 -21.25
C VAL A 214 0.08 -7.70 -20.04
N TYR A 215 -0.28 -7.18 -18.88
CA TYR A 215 -0.31 -7.92 -17.61
C TYR A 215 -1.72 -8.46 -17.37
N HIS A 216 -2.05 -9.58 -18.00
CA HIS A 216 -3.38 -10.19 -17.97
C HIS A 216 -3.90 -10.59 -16.58
N ARG A 217 -3.01 -10.65 -15.57
CA ARG A 217 -3.35 -11.10 -14.22
C ARG A 217 -3.18 -10.02 -13.16
N LEU A 218 -2.69 -8.83 -13.51
CA LEU A 218 -2.45 -7.77 -12.54
C LEU A 218 -3.79 -7.21 -12.05
N GLN A 219 -4.07 -7.42 -10.77
CA GLN A 219 -5.31 -7.01 -10.12
C GLN A 219 -5.10 -5.82 -9.19
N THR A 220 -3.91 -5.67 -8.61
CA THR A 220 -3.60 -4.60 -7.67
C THR A 220 -2.36 -3.86 -8.12
N LEU A 221 -2.51 -2.56 -8.34
CA LEU A 221 -1.43 -1.65 -8.69
C LEU A 221 -1.39 -0.52 -7.67
N TYR A 222 -0.26 -0.40 -6.98
CA TYR A 222 0.05 0.75 -6.15
C TYR A 222 1.29 1.43 -6.68
N HIS A 223 1.27 2.76 -6.79
CA HIS A 223 2.48 3.52 -6.95
C HIS A 223 2.51 4.81 -6.14
N LYS A 224 3.72 5.19 -5.71
CA LYS A 224 4.04 6.48 -5.09
C LYS A 224 5.24 7.09 -5.81
N ALA A 225 5.17 8.34 -6.25
CA ALA A 225 6.29 9.04 -6.88
C ALA A 225 6.09 10.56 -6.84
N GLY A 226 7.07 11.32 -7.35
CA GLY A 226 7.00 12.78 -7.39
C GLY A 226 5.96 13.30 -8.38
N GLU A 227 6.18 13.09 -9.67
CA GLU A 227 5.24 13.53 -10.73
C GLU A 227 4.52 12.34 -11.35
N TRP A 228 3.21 12.49 -11.58
CA TRP A 228 2.40 11.47 -12.22
C TRP A 228 1.38 12.11 -13.17
N LEU A 229 1.53 11.82 -14.46
CA LEU A 229 0.63 12.29 -15.52
C LEU A 229 0.10 11.07 -16.27
N PRO A 230 -1.03 10.49 -15.82
CA PRO A 230 -1.52 9.23 -16.37
C PRO A 230 -2.13 9.43 -17.76
N GLU A 231 -1.61 8.71 -18.74
CA GLU A 231 -2.32 8.45 -19.98
C GLU A 231 -3.14 7.16 -19.81
N ILE A 232 -4.46 7.30 -19.67
CA ILE A 232 -5.34 6.16 -19.31
C ILE A 232 -5.29 5.04 -20.35
N SER A 233 -4.99 5.39 -21.61
CA SER A 233 -4.84 4.47 -22.73
C SER A 233 -3.83 3.36 -22.43
N HIS A 234 -2.68 3.73 -21.86
CA HIS A 234 -1.61 2.81 -21.51
C HIS A 234 -1.97 1.95 -20.31
N TYR A 235 -2.68 2.50 -19.32
CA TYR A 235 -3.12 1.73 -18.16
C TYR A 235 -4.16 0.66 -18.53
N ILE A 236 -5.19 1.03 -19.29
CA ILE A 236 -6.25 0.08 -19.69
C ILE A 236 -5.66 -1.04 -20.55
N THR A 237 -4.77 -0.70 -21.49
CA THR A 237 -4.14 -1.68 -22.38
C THR A 237 -3.13 -2.57 -21.68
N ALA A 238 -2.30 -2.02 -20.78
CA ALA A 238 -1.31 -2.79 -20.04
C ALA A 238 -1.93 -3.62 -18.91
N PHE A 239 -2.99 -3.14 -18.25
CA PHE A 239 -3.55 -3.76 -17.04
C PHE A 239 -5.06 -4.05 -17.18
N PRO A 240 -5.48 -4.89 -18.14
CA PRO A 240 -6.91 -5.10 -18.44
C PRO A 240 -7.69 -5.79 -17.31
N ALA A 241 -7.00 -6.49 -16.40
CA ALA A 241 -7.61 -7.21 -15.26
C ALA A 241 -7.53 -6.44 -13.93
N LEU A 242 -7.19 -5.13 -13.99
CA LEU A 242 -7.00 -4.30 -12.81
C LEU A 242 -8.31 -4.18 -12.02
N LYS A 243 -8.21 -4.30 -10.69
CA LYS A 243 -9.33 -4.19 -9.75
C LYS A 243 -9.09 -3.13 -8.68
N SER A 244 -7.84 -2.90 -8.34
CA SER A 244 -7.44 -1.94 -7.31
C SER A 244 -6.31 -1.08 -7.83
N LEU A 245 -6.56 0.23 -7.87
CA LEU A 245 -5.57 1.23 -8.23
C LEU A 245 -5.31 2.14 -7.03
N SER A 246 -4.05 2.36 -6.72
CA SER A 246 -3.65 3.18 -5.58
C SER A 246 -2.51 4.08 -5.99
N VAL A 247 -2.68 5.38 -5.78
CA VAL A 247 -1.75 6.41 -6.21
C VAL A 247 -1.50 7.35 -5.04
N ALA A 248 -0.28 7.31 -4.54
CA ALA A 248 0.20 8.32 -3.60
C ALA A 248 1.12 9.31 -4.34
N GLN A 249 1.04 10.57 -3.97
CA GLN A 249 1.96 11.59 -4.44
C GLN A 249 2.65 12.21 -3.23
N GLU A 250 3.93 12.55 -3.36
CA GLU A 250 4.59 13.41 -2.38
C GLU A 250 4.35 14.86 -2.77
N ASP A 251 4.04 15.72 -1.80
CA ASP A 251 3.79 17.18 -1.90
C ASP A 251 4.41 17.81 -3.14
N SER A 252 3.70 17.69 -4.26
CA SER A 252 4.20 18.11 -5.57
C SER A 252 3.34 19.28 -5.98
N PHE A 253 3.97 20.45 -6.06
CA PHE A 253 3.37 21.74 -6.43
C PHE A 253 2.94 21.80 -7.91
N LEU A 254 2.53 20.68 -8.52
CA LEU A 254 2.17 20.67 -9.93
C LEU A 254 0.91 21.50 -10.16
N TYR A 255 0.99 22.33 -11.19
CA TYR A 255 -0.05 23.25 -11.59
C TYR A 255 -1.31 22.51 -12.07
N ALA A 256 -2.46 22.88 -11.51
CA ALA A 256 -3.79 22.33 -11.82
C ALA A 256 -4.11 22.26 -13.34
N GLU A 257 -3.49 23.11 -14.16
CA GLU A 257 -3.67 23.16 -15.61
C GLU A 257 -3.36 21.82 -16.31
N GLY A 258 -2.36 21.06 -15.83
CA GLY A 258 -1.99 19.79 -16.43
C GLY A 258 -3.11 18.75 -16.35
N TYR A 259 -3.79 18.66 -15.21
CA TYR A 259 -4.83 17.66 -14.97
C TYR A 259 -6.11 17.90 -15.77
N ALA A 260 -6.49 19.16 -15.98
CA ALA A 260 -7.66 19.51 -16.78
C ALA A 260 -7.48 19.08 -18.25
N SER A 261 -6.30 19.31 -18.83
CA SER A 261 -6.02 18.90 -20.21
C SER A 261 -6.00 17.38 -20.40
N LEU A 262 -5.55 16.63 -19.38
CA LEU A 262 -5.52 15.17 -19.42
C LEU A 262 -6.91 14.54 -19.32
N ARG A 263 -7.84 15.17 -18.59
CA ARG A 263 -9.21 14.69 -18.43
C ARG A 263 -9.90 14.49 -19.78
N ASP A 264 -9.90 15.51 -20.63
CA ASP A 264 -10.57 15.46 -21.93
C ASP A 264 -10.00 14.35 -22.83
N VAL A 265 -8.67 14.22 -22.85
CA VAL A 265 -7.96 13.19 -23.62
C VAL A 265 -8.33 11.79 -23.11
N ASN A 266 -8.29 11.58 -21.79
CA ASN A 266 -8.56 10.29 -21.16
C ASN A 266 -10.04 9.90 -21.30
N GLN A 267 -10.97 10.84 -21.19
CA GLN A 267 -12.39 10.62 -21.38
C GLN A 267 -12.69 10.26 -22.83
N HIS A 268 -12.15 11.02 -23.80
CA HIS A 268 -12.32 10.73 -25.23
C HIS A 268 -11.83 9.33 -25.60
N TYR A 269 -10.65 8.94 -25.12
CA TYR A 269 -10.10 7.61 -25.35
C TYR A 269 -11.03 6.51 -24.82
N GLN A 270 -11.51 6.63 -23.58
CA GLN A 270 -12.36 5.60 -22.97
C GLN A 270 -13.72 5.46 -23.66
N HIS A 271 -14.29 6.56 -24.17
CA HIS A 271 -15.50 6.48 -24.99
C HIS A 271 -15.26 5.77 -26.33
N ALA A 272 -14.10 5.99 -26.95
CA ALA A 272 -13.75 5.38 -28.24
C ALA A 272 -13.33 3.91 -28.13
N HIS A 273 -12.63 3.53 -27.07
CA HIS A 273 -11.95 2.24 -26.94
C HIS A 273 -12.47 1.36 -25.78
N GLY A 274 -13.35 1.90 -24.94
CA GLY A 274 -13.80 1.27 -23.71
C GLY A 274 -12.90 1.60 -22.51
N SER A 275 -13.37 1.19 -21.33
CA SER A 275 -12.66 1.31 -20.06
C SER A 275 -12.59 -0.05 -19.37
N TRP A 276 -12.07 -0.11 -18.14
CA TRP A 276 -12.21 -1.29 -17.31
C TRP A 276 -13.69 -1.61 -17.08
N PRO A 277 -14.09 -2.89 -16.94
CA PRO A 277 -15.48 -3.22 -16.64
C PRO A 277 -15.96 -2.61 -15.32
N SER A 278 -15.10 -2.63 -14.30
CA SER A 278 -15.29 -2.04 -12.99
C SER A 278 -13.98 -2.09 -12.20
N LEU A 279 -13.81 -1.17 -11.25
CA LEU A 279 -12.78 -1.27 -10.22
C LEU A 279 -13.43 -1.54 -8.86
N ASP A 280 -12.80 -2.39 -8.07
CA ASP A 280 -13.23 -2.66 -6.69
C ASP A 280 -12.77 -1.54 -5.76
N TYR A 281 -11.61 -0.92 -6.04
CA TYR A 281 -10.98 0.04 -5.14
C TYR A 281 -10.13 1.09 -5.88
N PHE A 282 -10.25 2.35 -5.46
CA PHE A 282 -9.33 3.42 -5.80
C PHE A 282 -8.84 4.13 -4.53
N TRP A 283 -7.54 4.45 -4.49
CA TRP A 283 -6.95 5.35 -3.49
C TRP A 283 -6.09 6.40 -4.18
N GLY A 284 -6.26 7.67 -3.83
CA GLY A 284 -5.44 8.78 -4.30
C GLY A 284 -6.05 10.13 -3.95
N THR A 285 -5.64 11.20 -4.64
CA THR A 285 -6.25 12.53 -4.46
C THR A 285 -7.44 12.72 -5.41
N THR A 286 -8.23 13.78 -5.20
CA THR A 286 -9.34 14.11 -6.11
C THR A 286 -8.83 14.47 -7.50
N GLN A 287 -7.70 15.20 -7.59
CA GLN A 287 -7.06 15.61 -8.83
C GLN A 287 -6.60 14.39 -9.65
N HIS A 288 -6.05 13.37 -8.98
CA HIS A 288 -5.67 12.11 -9.61
C HIS A 288 -6.86 11.45 -10.32
N LEU A 289 -7.99 11.33 -9.61
CA LEU A 289 -9.17 10.68 -10.16
C LEU A 289 -9.84 11.53 -11.24
N HIS A 290 -9.84 12.85 -11.09
CA HIS A 290 -10.32 13.80 -12.08
C HIS A 290 -9.53 13.69 -13.40
N ALA A 291 -8.19 13.66 -13.31
CA ALA A 291 -7.32 13.49 -14.47
C ALA A 291 -7.53 12.16 -15.19
N LEU A 292 -7.70 11.06 -14.44
CA LEU A 292 -7.99 9.74 -15.02
C LEU A 292 -9.34 9.69 -15.74
N SER A 293 -10.33 10.46 -15.28
CA SER A 293 -11.68 10.53 -15.87
C SER A 293 -12.30 9.16 -16.11
N LEU A 294 -12.28 8.31 -15.08
CA LEU A 294 -12.68 6.91 -15.18
C LEU A 294 -14.16 6.78 -15.51
N THR A 295 -14.48 6.26 -16.70
CA THR A 295 -15.87 6.05 -17.14
C THR A 295 -16.52 4.78 -16.58
N CYS A 296 -15.77 3.99 -15.80
CA CYS A 296 -16.22 2.75 -15.19
C CYS A 296 -16.65 2.93 -13.73
N HIS A 297 -17.50 2.02 -13.23
CA HIS A 297 -17.88 2.02 -11.82
C HIS A 297 -16.68 1.69 -10.91
N VAL A 298 -16.49 2.46 -9.83
CA VAL A 298 -15.50 2.20 -8.78
C VAL A 298 -16.23 1.97 -7.46
N ALA A 299 -16.23 0.74 -6.94
CA ALA A 299 -17.06 0.38 -5.79
C ALA A 299 -16.67 1.15 -4.51
N HIS A 300 -15.37 1.33 -4.26
CA HIS A 300 -14.84 2.02 -3.09
C HIS A 300 -13.74 3.01 -3.48
N ILE A 301 -13.90 4.26 -3.03
CA ILE A 301 -12.92 5.33 -3.22
C ILE A 301 -12.42 5.81 -1.86
N LEU A 302 -11.10 5.92 -1.73
CA LEU A 302 -10.43 6.63 -0.65
C LEU A 302 -9.72 7.86 -1.24
N LEU A 303 -10.24 9.05 -0.96
CA LEU A 303 -9.63 10.33 -1.32
C LEU A 303 -8.77 10.82 -0.15
N ASP A 304 -7.46 10.74 -0.30
CA ASP A 304 -6.55 11.28 0.71
C ASP A 304 -6.26 12.74 0.42
N ASP A 305 -6.12 13.50 1.51
CA ASP A 305 -5.62 14.86 1.53
C ASP A 305 -6.28 15.82 0.52
N ILE A 306 -7.60 16.02 0.65
CA ILE A 306 -8.33 16.97 -0.16
C ILE A 306 -7.89 18.40 0.21
N ASP A 307 -7.19 19.02 -0.74
CA ASP A 307 -6.75 20.42 -0.68
C ASP A 307 -7.92 21.42 -0.86
N GLU A 308 -7.73 22.66 -0.44
CA GLU A 308 -8.65 23.80 -0.65
C GLU A 308 -8.84 24.12 -2.14
N GLU A 309 -7.91 23.70 -3.00
CA GLU A 309 -8.00 23.86 -4.45
C GLU A 309 -9.05 22.92 -5.09
N VAL A 310 -9.57 21.93 -4.36
CA VAL A 310 -10.56 21.00 -4.87
C VAL A 310 -11.96 21.62 -4.83
N HIS A 311 -12.34 22.27 -5.93
CA HIS A 311 -13.67 22.85 -6.09
C HIS A 311 -14.79 21.81 -6.17
N ALA A 312 -16.00 22.24 -5.80
CA ALA A 312 -17.23 21.43 -5.85
C ALA A 312 -17.47 20.76 -7.22
N GLU A 313 -17.19 21.49 -8.31
CA GLU A 313 -17.35 20.99 -9.68
C GLU A 313 -16.44 19.79 -9.97
N MET A 314 -15.18 19.83 -9.51
CA MET A 314 -14.21 18.75 -9.70
C MET A 314 -14.65 17.49 -8.93
N LEU A 315 -15.04 17.66 -7.67
CA LEU A 315 -15.53 16.56 -6.84
C LEU A 315 -16.81 15.95 -7.42
N GLY A 316 -17.76 16.78 -7.84
CA GLY A 316 -19.01 16.36 -8.47
C GLY A 316 -18.74 15.54 -9.71
N ALA A 317 -17.92 16.05 -10.63
CA ALA A 317 -17.53 15.35 -11.86
C ALA A 317 -16.89 13.99 -11.58
N VAL A 318 -15.95 13.93 -10.63
CA VAL A 318 -15.30 12.67 -10.22
C VAL A 318 -16.31 11.65 -9.72
N LEU A 319 -17.20 12.05 -8.81
CA LEU A 319 -18.18 11.15 -8.21
C LEU A 319 -19.27 10.73 -9.22
N ASP A 320 -19.61 11.59 -10.17
CA ASP A 320 -20.57 11.32 -11.25
C ASP A 320 -20.01 10.34 -12.28
N ASP A 321 -18.71 10.40 -12.58
CA ASP A 321 -18.05 9.48 -13.49
C ASP A 321 -18.02 8.05 -12.90
N VAL A 322 -17.51 7.93 -11.67
CA VAL A 322 -17.18 6.64 -11.03
C VAL A 322 -18.32 6.01 -10.23
N ARG A 323 -19.28 6.83 -9.79
CA ARG A 323 -20.51 6.44 -9.07
C ARG A 323 -20.26 5.46 -7.92
N PRO A 324 -19.51 5.87 -6.88
CA PRO A 324 -19.03 4.95 -5.86
C PRO A 324 -20.13 4.52 -4.89
N VAL A 325 -20.04 3.27 -4.42
CA VAL A 325 -20.90 2.77 -3.33
C VAL A 325 -20.37 3.24 -1.97
N ARG A 326 -19.05 3.33 -1.84
CA ARG A 326 -18.34 3.71 -0.62
C ARG A 326 -17.35 4.84 -0.92
N VAL A 327 -17.47 5.95 -0.20
CA VAL A 327 -16.51 7.05 -0.23
C VAL A 327 -15.90 7.23 1.15
N GLU A 328 -14.58 7.28 1.21
CA GLU A 328 -13.81 7.74 2.35
C GLU A 328 -12.99 8.95 1.90
N LEU A 329 -13.02 10.04 2.63
CA LEU A 329 -12.22 11.21 2.32
C LEU A 329 -11.60 11.83 3.57
N ALA A 330 -10.44 12.46 3.41
CA ALA A 330 -9.79 13.25 4.43
C ALA A 330 -9.50 14.68 3.91
N SER A 331 -9.77 15.71 4.72
CA SER A 331 -9.55 17.13 4.36
C SER A 331 -9.01 17.90 5.57
N TYR A 332 -8.03 18.79 5.33
CA TYR A 332 -7.45 19.69 6.35
C TYR A 332 -8.25 20.97 6.57
N ALA A 333 -9.14 21.31 5.65
CA ALA A 333 -9.79 22.59 5.67
C ALA A 333 -11.27 22.44 6.01
N LEU A 334 -11.72 23.15 7.04
CA LEU A 334 -13.15 23.34 7.29
C LEU A 334 -13.81 24.16 6.18
N SER A 335 -13.04 24.88 5.35
CA SER A 335 -13.54 25.64 4.20
C SER A 335 -14.34 24.75 3.22
N ASN A 336 -13.80 23.59 2.85
CA ASN A 336 -14.46 22.64 1.94
C ASN A 336 -15.83 22.17 2.47
N PHE A 337 -15.95 21.93 3.78
CA PHE A 337 -17.21 21.47 4.38
C PHE A 337 -18.21 22.59 4.66
N ARG A 338 -17.77 23.86 4.68
CA ARG A 338 -18.65 25.03 4.78
C ARG A 338 -19.22 25.44 3.42
N ASP A 339 -18.55 25.06 2.35
CA ASP A 339 -19.04 25.25 1.00
C ASP A 339 -20.25 24.34 0.73
N LEU A 340 -21.42 24.95 0.55
CA LEU A 340 -22.67 24.26 0.26
C LEU A 340 -22.65 23.58 -1.12
N ASP A 341 -21.92 24.14 -2.08
CA ASP A 341 -21.79 23.53 -3.40
C ASP A 341 -20.91 22.27 -3.30
N TRP A 342 -19.86 22.32 -2.49
CA TRP A 342 -18.96 21.18 -2.27
C TRP A 342 -19.67 20.03 -1.55
N THR A 343 -20.36 20.33 -0.44
CA THR A 343 -21.16 19.33 0.30
C THR A 343 -22.34 18.82 -0.54
N GLY A 344 -22.94 19.69 -1.35
CA GLY A 344 -23.95 19.32 -2.35
C GLY A 344 -23.41 18.35 -3.39
N ALA A 345 -22.22 18.59 -3.94
CA ALA A 345 -21.55 17.70 -4.88
C ALA A 345 -21.29 16.31 -4.27
N LEU A 346 -20.82 16.26 -3.02
CA LEU A 346 -20.60 15.02 -2.29
C LEU A 346 -21.89 14.21 -2.12
N CYS A 347 -23.01 14.89 -1.84
CA CYS A 347 -24.31 14.30 -1.52
C CYS A 347 -25.27 14.16 -2.71
N ALA A 348 -24.87 14.58 -3.92
CA ALA A 348 -25.73 14.50 -5.09
C ALA A 348 -26.20 13.06 -5.38
N GLN A 349 -27.45 12.94 -5.84
CA GLN A 349 -28.06 11.65 -6.13
C GLN A 349 -27.43 11.01 -7.38
N ARG A 350 -27.07 9.73 -7.27
CA ARG A 350 -26.37 8.97 -8.32
C ARG A 350 -26.98 7.58 -8.45
N GLU A 351 -26.80 6.96 -9.63
CA GLU A 351 -27.21 5.59 -9.90
C GLU A 351 -25.99 4.71 -10.25
N PRO A 352 -25.60 3.75 -9.39
CA PRO A 352 -26.20 3.40 -8.11
C PRO A 352 -25.98 4.47 -7.01
N PRO A 353 -26.87 4.53 -5.99
CA PRO A 353 -26.71 5.47 -4.90
C PRO A 353 -25.52 5.08 -4.01
N MET A 354 -24.79 6.09 -3.55
CA MET A 354 -23.79 5.94 -2.50
C MET A 354 -24.46 5.37 -1.24
N GLN A 355 -23.84 4.37 -0.61
CA GLN A 355 -24.38 3.72 0.60
C GLN A 355 -23.58 4.03 1.85
N PHE A 356 -22.30 4.36 1.69
CA PHE A 356 -21.40 4.64 2.80
C PHE A 356 -20.58 5.90 2.50
N LEU A 357 -20.52 6.79 3.48
CA LEU A 357 -19.65 7.97 3.47
C LEU A 357 -18.87 8.04 4.78
N LYS A 358 -17.55 8.15 4.67
CA LYS A 358 -16.67 8.51 5.79
C LYS A 358 -15.95 9.81 5.49
N ILE A 359 -16.00 10.72 6.44
CA ILE A 359 -15.30 12.00 6.41
C ILE A 359 -14.29 12.00 7.56
N THR A 360 -13.02 12.24 7.23
CA THR A 360 -11.97 12.55 8.20
C THR A 360 -11.68 14.06 8.13
N MET A 361 -12.08 14.80 9.15
CA MET A 361 -11.78 16.22 9.31
C MET A 361 -10.48 16.38 10.09
N ARG A 362 -9.46 16.97 9.49
CA ARG A 362 -8.19 17.28 10.16
C ARG A 362 -8.22 18.76 10.55
N LEU A 363 -8.31 19.06 11.83
CA LEU A 363 -8.39 20.41 12.37
C LEU A 363 -7.00 20.98 12.64
N MET A 364 -6.76 22.18 12.10
CA MET A 364 -5.62 23.01 12.46
C MET A 364 -6.02 23.97 13.60
N GLY A 365 -5.07 24.34 14.46
CA GLY A 365 -5.40 24.92 15.77
C GLY A 365 -6.27 26.19 15.80
N ASN A 366 -6.42 26.94 14.72
CA ASN A 366 -7.23 28.16 14.68
C ASN A 366 -8.67 27.95 14.16
N GLU A 367 -9.06 26.71 13.87
CA GLU A 367 -10.30 26.43 13.13
C GLU A 367 -11.49 26.01 14.02
N ASP A 368 -11.28 25.98 15.34
CA ASP A 368 -12.21 25.49 16.35
C ASP A 368 -13.62 26.11 16.24
N ASP A 369 -13.70 27.42 16.00
CA ASP A 369 -14.97 28.17 15.94
C ASP A 369 -15.84 27.81 14.72
N THR A 370 -15.26 27.16 13.70
CA THR A 370 -15.94 26.89 12.43
C THR A 370 -16.41 25.44 12.28
N LEU A 371 -16.08 24.57 13.25
CA LEU A 371 -16.43 23.15 13.21
C LEU A 371 -17.95 22.93 13.30
N GLY A 372 -18.66 23.72 14.09
CA GLY A 372 -20.12 23.65 14.18
C GLY A 372 -20.80 23.93 12.83
N GLU A 373 -20.36 24.99 12.13
CA GLU A 373 -20.88 25.34 10.82
C GLU A 373 -20.64 24.24 9.76
N ALA A 374 -19.46 23.62 9.78
CA ALA A 374 -19.14 22.49 8.90
C ALA A 374 -20.03 21.27 9.18
N ILE A 375 -20.30 20.96 10.45
CA ILE A 375 -21.21 19.87 10.85
C ILE A 375 -22.63 20.17 10.38
N ASP A 376 -23.11 21.41 10.55
CA ASP A 376 -24.44 21.82 10.12
C ASP A 376 -24.59 21.73 8.59
N ALA A 377 -23.57 22.16 7.84
CA ALA A 377 -23.53 22.03 6.38
C ALA A 377 -23.56 20.57 5.93
N ILE A 378 -22.80 19.68 6.57
CA ILE A 378 -22.85 18.24 6.28
C ILE A 378 -24.22 17.67 6.62
N CYS A 379 -24.82 18.02 7.77
CA CYS A 379 -26.17 17.61 8.13
C CYS A 379 -27.18 18.01 7.04
N ALA A 380 -27.12 19.26 6.59
CA ALA A 380 -27.99 19.78 5.54
C ALA A 380 -27.82 19.00 4.22
N ALA A 381 -26.58 18.72 3.82
CA ALA A 381 -26.31 17.96 2.60
C ALA A 381 -26.80 16.51 2.69
N LEU A 382 -26.56 15.85 3.83
CA LEU A 382 -26.99 14.47 4.09
C LEU A 382 -28.50 14.28 4.04
N ALA A 383 -29.29 15.33 4.32
CA ALA A 383 -30.75 15.26 4.28
C ALA A 383 -31.33 14.93 2.90
N SER A 384 -30.55 15.14 1.84
CA SER A 384 -30.93 14.81 0.46
C SER A 384 -30.49 13.41 0.00
N THR A 385 -29.77 12.68 0.86
CA THR A 385 -29.13 11.39 0.53
C THR A 385 -29.94 10.18 0.99
N SER A 386 -29.57 9.00 0.49
CA SER A 386 -30.10 7.70 0.94
C SER A 386 -28.99 6.83 1.55
N LEU A 387 -28.04 7.46 2.25
CA LEU A 387 -26.94 6.74 2.89
C LEU A 387 -27.46 5.74 3.91
N ARG A 388 -26.78 4.60 4.00
CA ARG A 388 -27.03 3.57 5.01
C ARG A 388 -26.06 3.66 6.17
N ALA A 389 -24.88 4.23 5.94
CA ALA A 389 -23.86 4.36 6.95
C ALA A 389 -23.07 5.65 6.76
N PHE A 390 -22.81 6.32 7.89
CA PHE A 390 -22.02 7.54 7.94
C PHE A 390 -20.98 7.45 9.05
N GLN A 391 -19.75 7.86 8.76
CA GLN A 391 -18.69 7.98 9.74
C GLN A 391 -18.04 9.36 9.66
N LEU A 392 -17.88 10.01 10.81
CA LEU A 392 -17.12 11.24 10.96
C LEU A 392 -15.95 10.98 11.91
N ASP A 393 -14.74 11.26 11.47
CA ASP A 393 -13.51 11.17 12.26
C ASP A 393 -12.89 12.56 12.37
N ILE A 394 -12.81 13.11 13.57
CA ILE A 394 -12.28 14.44 13.84
C ILE A 394 -10.89 14.29 14.44
N GLN A 395 -9.88 14.74 13.70
CA GLN A 395 -8.46 14.62 14.03
C GLN A 395 -7.83 15.99 14.28
N CYS A 396 -7.14 16.18 15.40
CA CYS A 396 -6.38 17.40 15.66
C CYS A 396 -4.92 17.26 15.22
N VAL A 397 -4.49 18.07 14.26
CA VAL A 397 -3.12 18.02 13.74
C VAL A 397 -2.28 19.15 14.33
N GLY A 398 -1.06 18.84 14.77
CA GLY A 398 -0.04 19.84 15.12
C GLY A 398 -0.17 20.50 16.51
N ARG A 399 -1.19 20.19 17.32
CA ARG A 399 -1.30 20.72 18.69
C ARG A 399 -0.72 19.76 19.74
N PRO A 400 0.19 20.22 20.62
CA PRO A 400 0.51 19.48 21.84
C PRO A 400 -0.74 19.44 22.74
N LEU A 401 -1.04 18.27 23.30
CA LEU A 401 -2.22 17.94 24.14
C LEU A 401 -2.50 18.90 25.32
N MET A 402 -1.64 19.88 25.59
CA MET A 402 -1.64 20.72 26.78
C MET A 402 -2.30 22.10 26.57
N SER A 403 -2.67 22.48 25.34
CA SER A 403 -3.19 23.82 25.02
C SER A 403 -4.70 23.90 24.77
N TYR A 404 -5.49 22.89 25.18
CA TYR A 404 -6.95 22.87 24.98
C TYR A 404 -7.66 23.83 25.95
N GLY A 405 -7.51 25.13 25.72
CA GLY A 405 -8.28 26.15 26.40
C GLY A 405 -9.70 26.20 25.86
N ARG A 406 -10.67 25.70 26.64
CA ARG A 406 -12.12 25.99 26.53
C ARG A 406 -12.73 25.87 25.11
N ILE A 407 -12.48 24.80 24.37
CA ILE A 407 -13.49 24.42 23.37
C ILE A 407 -14.71 23.91 24.17
N GLU A 408 -15.87 24.50 23.92
CA GLU A 408 -17.14 23.96 24.41
C GLU A 408 -17.21 22.50 23.97
N VAL A 409 -17.28 21.60 24.94
CA VAL A 409 -17.27 20.15 24.69
C VAL A 409 -18.38 19.82 23.71
N MET A 410 -18.02 19.58 22.46
CA MET A 410 -18.96 19.09 21.46
C MET A 410 -19.55 17.78 21.99
N ASP A 411 -20.87 17.77 22.16
CA ASP A 411 -21.57 16.55 22.51
C ASP A 411 -21.67 15.66 21.28
N LEU A 412 -20.70 14.76 21.11
CA LEU A 412 -20.65 13.81 20.01
C LEU A 412 -21.94 12.99 19.88
N GLN A 413 -22.65 12.73 20.98
CA GLN A 413 -23.89 11.97 20.95
C GLN A 413 -25.03 12.81 20.35
N THR A 414 -25.11 14.08 20.72
CA THR A 414 -26.05 15.04 20.11
C THR A 414 -25.74 15.25 18.61
N THR A 415 -24.46 15.38 18.25
CA THR A 415 -24.03 15.45 16.84
C THR A 415 -24.41 14.20 16.06
N ALA A 416 -24.17 13.01 16.63
CA ALA A 416 -24.54 11.75 15.98
C ALA A 416 -26.06 11.67 15.75
N GLN A 417 -26.86 12.10 16.71
CA GLN A 417 -28.32 12.13 16.59
C GLN A 417 -28.77 13.10 15.50
N SER A 418 -28.12 14.26 15.40
CA SER A 418 -28.41 15.25 14.36
C SER A 418 -28.20 14.67 12.95
N PHE A 419 -27.13 13.90 12.73
CA PHE A 419 -26.94 13.19 11.45
C PHE A 419 -28.04 12.14 11.18
N GLN A 420 -28.42 11.37 12.20
CA GLN A 420 -29.48 10.36 12.07
C GLN A 420 -30.85 10.99 11.77
N ASP A 421 -31.14 12.14 12.37
CA ASP A 421 -32.39 12.88 12.16
C ASP A 421 -32.40 13.53 10.78
N ALA A 422 -31.26 14.06 10.33
CA ALA A 422 -31.11 14.63 8.99
C ALA A 422 -31.27 13.56 7.90
N CYS A 423 -30.71 12.37 8.07
CA CYS A 423 -30.79 11.27 7.10
C CYS A 423 -31.42 10.01 7.72
N PRO A 424 -32.77 9.87 7.70
CA PRO A 424 -33.48 8.76 8.33
C PRO A 424 -33.14 7.37 7.76
N SER A 425 -32.54 7.28 6.57
CA SER A 425 -32.08 6.01 5.99
C SER A 425 -30.81 5.46 6.65
N LEU A 426 -30.12 6.26 7.46
CA LEU A 426 -28.91 5.82 8.16
C LEU A 426 -29.25 4.68 9.11
N GLU A 427 -28.56 3.56 8.91
CA GLU A 427 -28.63 2.37 9.76
C GLU A 427 -27.53 2.37 10.83
N ALA A 428 -26.46 3.14 10.60
CA ALA A 428 -25.30 3.26 11.47
C ALA A 428 -24.66 4.65 11.33
N VAL A 429 -24.41 5.29 12.48
CA VAL A 429 -23.62 6.52 12.59
C VAL A 429 -22.49 6.28 13.58
N LEU A 430 -21.26 6.66 13.21
CA LEU A 430 -20.11 6.64 14.10
C LEU A 430 -19.42 8.00 14.03
N ILE A 431 -19.27 8.65 15.17
CA ILE A 431 -18.41 9.82 15.30
C ILE A 431 -17.25 9.44 16.21
N GLU A 432 -16.04 9.65 15.73
CA GLU A 432 -14.81 9.51 16.49
C GLU A 432 -14.10 10.86 16.54
N SER A 433 -13.47 11.15 17.68
CA SER A 433 -12.68 12.34 17.86
C SER A 433 -11.46 12.04 18.71
N ASP A 434 -10.28 12.39 18.21
CA ASP A 434 -9.03 12.31 18.96
C ASP A 434 -8.84 13.49 19.94
N TYR A 435 -9.74 14.49 19.87
CA TYR A 435 -9.75 15.71 20.67
C TYR A 435 -9.82 15.42 22.18
N PHE A 436 -10.54 14.36 22.57
CA PHE A 436 -10.78 14.06 23.98
C PHE A 436 -9.71 13.13 24.55
N PRO A 437 -9.07 13.47 25.68
CA PRO A 437 -8.14 12.55 26.35
C PRO A 437 -8.85 11.36 27.00
N ASP A 438 -10.12 11.51 27.41
CA ASP A 438 -10.93 10.45 28.01
C ASP A 438 -11.60 9.60 26.93
N GLU A 439 -11.28 8.30 26.91
CA GLU A 439 -11.85 7.32 25.98
C GLU A 439 -13.38 7.29 25.96
N LYS A 440 -14.05 7.66 27.05
CA LYS A 440 -15.52 7.67 27.12
C LYS A 440 -16.15 8.73 26.21
N HIS A 441 -15.45 9.82 25.96
CA HIS A 441 -15.93 10.95 25.15
C HIS A 441 -15.36 10.93 23.73
N ARG A 442 -14.51 9.95 23.39
CA ARG A 442 -13.89 9.85 22.06
C ARG A 442 -14.83 9.35 20.97
N LYS A 443 -15.95 8.74 21.34
CA LYS A 443 -16.83 8.12 20.34
C LYS A 443 -18.30 8.22 20.71
N ALA A 444 -19.11 8.52 19.70
CA ALA A 444 -20.55 8.37 19.74
C ALA A 444 -21.00 7.41 18.64
N ARG A 445 -22.05 6.63 18.93
CA ARG A 445 -22.53 5.62 17.98
C ARG A 445 -24.04 5.50 18.02
N ILE A 446 -24.66 5.53 16.84
CA ILE A 446 -26.06 5.17 16.65
C ILE A 446 -26.14 3.87 15.86
N GLY A 447 -27.02 2.98 16.29
CA GLY A 447 -27.16 1.63 15.75
C GLY A 447 -26.52 0.53 16.62
N SER A 448 -26.88 -0.72 16.32
CA SER A 448 -26.37 -1.88 17.07
C SER A 448 -24.90 -2.15 16.74
N ALA A 449 -24.13 -2.62 17.72
CA ALA A 449 -22.69 -2.87 17.56
C ALA A 449 -22.35 -3.81 16.38
N SER A 450 -23.18 -4.83 16.17
CA SER A 450 -23.02 -5.77 15.07
C SER A 450 -23.29 -5.12 13.71
N ARG A 451 -24.29 -4.25 13.63
CA ARG A 451 -24.66 -3.53 12.41
C ARG A 451 -23.60 -2.50 12.03
N CYS A 452 -23.11 -1.71 13.00
CA CYS A 452 -21.99 -0.80 12.79
C CYS A 452 -20.74 -1.56 12.32
N ARG A 453 -20.38 -2.69 12.95
CA ARG A 453 -19.23 -3.50 12.51
C ARG A 453 -19.38 -4.04 11.08
N ARG A 454 -20.60 -4.40 10.69
CA ARG A 454 -20.89 -4.93 9.34
C ARG A 454 -20.82 -3.84 8.28
N LEU A 455 -21.38 -2.67 8.54
CA LEU A 455 -21.49 -1.58 7.55
C LEU A 455 -20.25 -0.69 7.50
N LEU A 456 -19.64 -0.41 8.65
CA LEU A 456 -18.45 0.43 8.76
C LEU A 456 -17.14 -0.35 8.55
N GLY A 457 -17.21 -1.68 8.62
CA GLY A 457 -16.05 -2.57 8.56
C GLY A 457 -15.47 -2.87 9.95
N PRO A 458 -14.52 -3.82 10.03
CA PRO A 458 -13.93 -4.26 11.29
C PRO A 458 -12.92 -3.22 11.82
N ASN A 459 -13.42 -2.11 12.36
CA ASN A 459 -12.67 -1.01 12.99
C ASN A 459 -11.57 -0.41 12.09
N GLY A 460 -11.74 0.86 11.69
CA GLY A 460 -10.76 1.62 10.91
C GLY A 460 -9.36 1.67 11.52
N ARG A 461 -8.57 0.63 11.27
CA ARG A 461 -7.11 0.63 11.30
C ARG A 461 -6.67 -0.09 10.04
N VAL A 462 -6.55 0.71 8.96
CA VAL A 462 -5.66 0.37 7.85
C VAL A 462 -4.24 0.65 8.33
#